data_AF-A0A2K0UUR5-F1
#
_entry.id   AF-A0A2K0UUR5-F1
#
_cell.length_a   1.000
_cell.length_b   1.000
_cell.length_c   1.000
_cell.angle_alpha   90.00
_cell.angle_beta   90.00
_cell.angle_gamma   90.00
#
_symmetry.space_group_name_H-M   'P 1'
#
loop_
_entity.id
_entity.type
_entity.pdbx_description
1 polymer ?
#
loop_
_entity_poly.entity_id
_entity_poly.type
_entity_poly.pdbx_seq_one_letter_code
_entity_poly.pdbx_strand_id
1 'polypeptide(L)'
;MERLKEDWRANKEVIVDNRPKKLQFKQWLEHTGKRYDYLSMETARSQMTEALKEETDGFMIDTQLPDEVTESIRKARYAPKPLNAVDFSQLLGSDDSVTFQLTQRPSDEGIDEEEEILPLYEPADHGEASMPSSPPCLPHSESSPSRHYPPPRAHFNISHNFKTPYEKSSGKKER
;
A
#
# COMPACT_ATOMS: atom_id res chain seq x y z
N MET A 1 -5.04 0.52 26.13
CA MET A 1 -3.73 0.10 26.66
C MET A 1 -2.72 1.22 26.60
N GLU A 2 -2.65 1.93 25.48
CA GLU A 2 -1.73 3.06 25.27
C GLU A 2 -1.89 4.20 26.31
N ARG A 3 -3.12 4.68 26.52
CA ARG A 3 -3.42 5.67 27.58
C ARG A 3 -2.92 5.28 28.97
N LEU A 4 -3.02 3.99 29.32
CA LEU A 4 -2.56 3.50 30.62
C LEU A 4 -1.02 3.44 30.70
N LYS A 5 -0.36 3.18 29.57
CA LYS A 5 1.10 3.26 29.46
C LYS A 5 1.59 4.72 29.48
N GLU A 6 0.87 5.64 28.86
CA GLU A 6 1.15 7.09 28.91
C GLU A 6 1.04 7.62 30.34
N ASP A 7 -0.06 7.30 31.03
CA ASP A 7 -0.24 7.62 32.45
C ASP A 7 0.92 7.10 33.30
N TRP A 8 1.38 5.87 33.03
CA TRP A 8 2.53 5.31 33.72
C TRP A 8 3.82 6.06 33.38
N ARG A 9 4.12 6.36 32.12
CA ARG A 9 5.33 7.11 31.75
C ARG A 9 5.37 8.47 32.43
N ALA A 10 4.23 9.16 32.50
CA ALA A 10 4.10 10.45 33.17
C ALA A 10 4.24 10.32 34.70
N ASN A 11 3.67 9.27 35.31
CA ASN A 11 3.50 9.16 36.76
C ASN A 11 4.28 7.98 37.38
N LYS A 12 5.34 7.48 36.73
CA LYS A 12 6.12 6.32 37.21
C LYS A 12 6.94 6.62 38.45
N GLU A 13 7.26 7.88 38.72
CA GLU A 13 7.94 8.30 39.94
C GLU A 13 6.91 8.52 41.05
N VAL A 14 6.94 7.65 42.06
CA VAL A 14 6.02 7.68 43.20
C VAL A 14 6.81 7.63 44.50
N ILE A 15 6.35 8.34 45.53
CA ILE A 15 6.98 8.32 46.85
C ILE A 15 6.50 7.07 47.59
N VAL A 16 7.41 6.13 47.80
CA VAL A 16 7.16 4.91 48.58
C VAL A 16 8.12 4.93 49.77
N ASP A 17 7.58 4.82 50.99
CA ASP A 17 8.35 4.88 52.24
C ASP A 17 9.18 6.18 52.39
N ASN A 18 8.59 7.32 52.05
CA ASN A 18 9.23 8.66 52.06
C ASN A 18 10.46 8.81 51.14
N ARG A 19 10.63 7.92 50.15
CA ARG A 19 11.66 8.06 49.12
C ARG A 19 11.04 8.06 47.72
N PRO A 20 11.48 8.93 46.79
CA PRO A 20 11.04 8.86 45.41
C PRO A 20 11.58 7.57 44.77
N LYS A 21 10.69 6.75 44.22
CA LYS A 21 11.04 5.53 43.47
C LYS A 21 10.35 5.54 42.11
N LYS A 22 11.10 5.15 41.09
CA LYS A 22 10.55 4.81 39.77
C LYS A 22 9.97 3.40 39.83
N LEU A 23 8.65 3.29 39.73
CA LEU A 23 7.95 2.01 39.73
C LEU A 23 7.91 1.41 38.34
N GLN A 24 8.18 0.11 38.26
CA GLN A 24 7.90 -0.68 37.07
C GLN A 24 6.39 -0.72 36.81
N PHE A 25 5.97 -0.82 35.55
CA PHE A 25 4.56 -0.70 35.15
C PHE A 25 3.61 -1.58 35.99
N LYS A 26 3.97 -2.85 36.24
CA LYS A 26 3.17 -3.77 37.07
C LYS A 26 3.04 -3.30 38.52
N GLN A 27 4.12 -2.82 39.12
CA GLN A 27 4.12 -2.29 40.49
C GLN A 27 3.31 -1.00 40.57
N TRP A 28 3.40 -0.16 39.54
CA TRP A 28 2.62 1.07 39.44
C TRP A 28 1.11 0.79 39.32
N LEU A 29 0.71 -0.25 38.58
CA LEU A 29 -0.69 -0.69 38.50
C LEU A 29 -1.23 -1.18 39.85
N GLU A 30 -0.41 -1.89 40.63
CA GLU A 30 -0.76 -2.33 41.99
C GLU A 30 -0.85 -1.14 42.96
N HIS A 31 0.09 -0.21 42.88
CA HIS A 31 0.11 0.99 43.72
C HIS A 31 -1.04 1.95 43.43
N THR A 32 -1.43 2.10 42.16
CA THR A 32 -2.52 3.01 41.74
C THR A 32 -3.91 2.36 41.76
N GLY A 33 -4.00 1.06 42.02
CA GLY A 33 -5.25 0.30 41.97
C GLY A 33 -5.77 0.01 40.55
N LYS A 34 -5.06 0.46 39.50
CA LYS A 34 -5.43 0.28 38.09
C LYS A 34 -5.19 -1.14 37.55
N ARG A 35 -4.82 -2.09 38.42
CA ARG A 35 -4.58 -3.50 38.04
C ARG A 35 -5.81 -4.16 37.40
N TYR A 36 -7.01 -3.88 37.89
CA TYR A 36 -8.25 -4.44 37.33
C TYR A 36 -8.56 -3.86 35.95
N ASP A 37 -8.35 -2.57 35.75
CA ASP A 37 -8.53 -1.91 34.46
C ASP A 37 -7.58 -2.50 33.42
N TYR A 38 -6.30 -2.71 33.78
CA TYR A 38 -5.32 -3.37 32.93
C TYR A 38 -5.77 -4.80 32.54
N LEU A 39 -6.19 -5.61 33.53
CA LEU A 39 -6.65 -6.98 33.30
C LEU A 39 -7.88 -7.03 32.39
N SER A 40 -8.84 -6.12 32.57
CA SER A 40 -10.03 -6.04 31.73
C SER A 40 -9.68 -5.69 30.29
N MET A 41 -8.76 -4.74 30.07
CA MET A 41 -8.30 -4.38 28.73
C MET A 41 -7.52 -5.51 28.07
N GLU A 42 -6.68 -6.23 28.82
CA GLU A 42 -5.93 -7.39 28.32
C GLU A 42 -6.87 -8.54 27.95
N THR A 43 -7.91 -8.76 28.76
CA THR A 43 -8.95 -9.77 28.49
C THR A 43 -9.72 -9.44 27.21
N ALA A 44 -10.11 -8.18 27.01
CA ALA A 44 -10.79 -7.74 25.79
C ALA A 44 -9.91 -7.92 24.54
N ARG A 45 -8.61 -7.61 24.65
CA ARG A 45 -7.63 -7.86 23.57
C ARG A 45 -7.46 -9.35 23.27
N SER A 46 -7.39 -10.18 24.31
CA SER A 46 -7.28 -11.63 24.17
C SER A 46 -8.50 -12.20 23.45
N GLN A 47 -9.72 -11.81 23.87
CA GLN A 47 -10.96 -12.26 23.23
C GLN A 47 -11.04 -11.83 21.77
N MET A 48 -10.66 -10.60 21.44
CA MET A 48 -10.61 -10.14 20.05
C MET A 48 -9.59 -10.95 19.23
N THR A 49 -8.42 -11.23 19.80
CA THR A 49 -7.39 -12.01 19.11
C THR A 49 -7.83 -13.47 18.92
N GLU A 50 -8.54 -14.03 19.89
CA GLU A 50 -9.11 -15.37 19.83
C GLU A 50 -10.21 -15.45 18.76
N ALA A 51 -11.13 -14.48 18.72
CA ALA A 51 -12.16 -14.39 17.69
C ALA A 51 -11.59 -14.20 16.27
N LEU A 52 -10.45 -13.53 16.14
CA LEU A 52 -9.75 -13.41 14.85
C LEU A 52 -8.96 -14.68 14.46
N LYS A 53 -8.57 -15.49 15.45
CA LYS A 53 -7.91 -16.79 15.23
C LYS A 53 -8.90 -17.91 14.99
N GLU A 54 -10.14 -17.74 15.42
CA GLU A 54 -11.22 -18.67 15.13
C GLU A 54 -11.34 -18.77 13.60
N GLU A 55 -10.87 -19.90 13.07
CA GLU A 55 -11.04 -20.23 11.66
C GLU A 55 -12.54 -20.39 11.44
N THR A 56 -13.16 -19.36 10.90
CA THR A 56 -14.57 -19.45 10.51
C THR A 56 -14.67 -20.56 9.47
N ASP A 57 -15.50 -21.57 9.72
CA ASP A 57 -15.88 -22.60 8.74
C ASP A 57 -16.76 -21.95 7.65
N GLY A 58 -16.14 -21.02 6.93
CA GLY A 58 -16.73 -20.20 5.90
C GLY A 58 -16.16 -20.61 4.56
N PHE A 59 -17.03 -20.84 3.59
CA PHE A 59 -16.62 -21.03 2.22
C PHE A 59 -16.45 -19.66 1.55
N MET A 60 -15.27 -19.41 0.96
CA MET A 60 -15.06 -18.27 0.08
C MET A 60 -15.48 -18.66 -1.33
N ILE A 61 -16.51 -18.01 -1.88
CA ILE A 61 -16.88 -18.19 -3.28
C ILE A 61 -16.08 -17.18 -4.09
N ASP A 62 -15.05 -17.67 -4.78
CA ASP A 62 -14.40 -16.89 -5.83
C ASP A 62 -15.33 -16.87 -7.07
N THR A 63 -16.04 -15.76 -7.23
CA THR A 63 -16.83 -15.55 -8.43
C THR A 63 -15.91 -15.07 -9.54
N GLN A 64 -15.90 -15.78 -10.66
CA GLN A 64 -15.17 -15.35 -11.85
C GLN A 64 -15.59 -13.93 -12.25
N LEU A 65 -14.61 -13.14 -12.69
CA LEU A 65 -14.86 -11.82 -13.24
C LEU A 65 -15.78 -11.93 -14.46
N PRO A 66 -16.83 -11.10 -14.58
CA PRO A 66 -17.67 -11.08 -15.78
C PRO A 66 -16.84 -10.82 -17.04
N ASP A 67 -17.25 -11.40 -18.16
CA ASP A 67 -16.56 -11.24 -19.45
C ASP A 67 -16.38 -9.76 -19.82
N GLU A 68 -17.38 -8.93 -19.54
CA GLU A 68 -17.33 -7.48 -19.78
C GLU A 68 -16.20 -6.79 -19.00
N VAL A 69 -15.99 -7.18 -17.73
CA VAL A 69 -14.91 -6.63 -16.90
C VAL A 69 -13.57 -7.11 -17.41
N THR A 70 -13.46 -8.39 -17.78
CA THR A 70 -12.26 -8.97 -18.38
C THR A 70 -11.89 -8.26 -19.68
N GLU A 71 -12.86 -8.00 -20.56
CA GLU A 71 -12.66 -7.25 -21.78
C GLU A 71 -12.27 -5.79 -21.52
N SER A 72 -12.87 -5.16 -20.51
CA SER A 72 -12.55 -3.78 -20.12
C SER A 72 -11.12 -3.66 -19.61
N ILE A 73 -10.68 -4.59 -18.76
CA ILE A 73 -9.28 -4.68 -18.31
C ILE A 73 -8.35 -4.90 -19.51
N ARG A 74 -8.71 -5.79 -20.44
CA ARG A 74 -7.94 -6.03 -21.66
C ARG A 74 -7.81 -4.74 -22.47
N LYS A 75 -8.91 -4.02 -22.73
CA LYS A 75 -8.90 -2.74 -23.48
C LYS A 75 -8.06 -1.69 -22.78
N ALA A 76 -8.18 -1.55 -21.46
CA ALA A 76 -7.40 -0.59 -20.67
C ALA A 76 -5.89 -0.84 -20.74
N ARG A 77 -5.46 -2.12 -20.77
CA ARG A 77 -4.04 -2.48 -20.92
C ARG A 77 -3.41 -2.00 -22.24
N TYR A 78 -4.22 -1.93 -23.30
CA TYR A 78 -3.78 -1.46 -24.62
C TYR A 78 -4.06 0.03 -24.85
N ALA A 79 -4.75 0.70 -23.92
CA ALA A 79 -4.94 2.14 -24.01
C ALA A 79 -3.59 2.87 -23.85
N PRO A 80 -3.41 4.04 -24.48
CA PRO A 80 -2.23 4.87 -24.27
C PRO A 80 -2.06 5.17 -22.78
N LYS A 81 -0.90 4.79 -22.21
CA LYS A 81 -0.56 5.11 -20.83
C LYS A 81 -0.14 6.59 -20.74
N PRO A 82 -0.52 7.31 -19.67
CA PRO A 82 -0.03 8.66 -19.44
C PRO A 82 1.50 8.64 -19.24
N LEU A 83 2.17 9.72 -19.62
CA LEU A 83 3.65 9.82 -19.57
C LEU A 83 4.22 9.56 -18.17
N ASN A 84 3.47 9.86 -17.10
CA ASN A 84 3.89 9.63 -15.71
C ASN A 84 3.92 8.14 -15.31
N ALA A 85 3.30 7.25 -16.10
CA ALA A 85 3.27 5.81 -15.87
C ALA A 85 4.24 5.06 -16.79
N VAL A 86 4.98 5.78 -17.63
CA VAL A 86 6.05 5.22 -18.45
C VAL A 86 7.31 5.18 -17.59
N ASP A 87 7.90 3.99 -17.46
CA ASP A 87 9.18 3.80 -16.79
C ASP A 87 10.30 4.33 -17.71
N PHE A 88 10.91 5.45 -17.33
CA PHE A 88 11.98 6.08 -18.08
C PHE A 88 13.37 5.51 -17.75
N SER A 89 13.49 4.69 -16.70
CA SER A 89 14.77 4.06 -16.32
C SER A 89 15.32 3.12 -17.40
N GLN A 90 14.45 2.65 -18.29
CA GLN A 90 14.79 1.78 -19.42
C GLN A 90 15.17 2.54 -20.68
N LEU A 91 15.14 3.88 -20.67
CA LEU A 91 15.62 4.67 -21.80
C LEU A 91 17.14 4.53 -21.91
N LEU A 92 17.61 4.29 -23.14
CA LEU A 92 19.03 4.19 -23.44
C LEU A 92 19.71 5.55 -23.12
N GLY A 93 20.47 5.59 -22.04
CA GLY A 93 21.14 6.80 -21.54
C GLY A 93 20.47 7.48 -20.34
N SER A 94 19.50 6.85 -19.67
CA SER A 94 18.99 7.34 -18.38
C SER A 94 20.07 7.16 -17.30
N ASP A 95 20.68 8.26 -16.87
CA ASP A 95 21.56 8.28 -15.69
C ASP A 95 20.72 8.61 -14.45
N ASP A 96 20.03 7.59 -13.92
CA ASP A 96 19.20 7.70 -12.71
C ASP A 96 20.03 7.62 -11.42
N SER A 97 21.37 7.69 -11.51
CA SER A 97 22.25 7.51 -10.37
C SER A 97 22.45 8.81 -9.60
N VAL A 98 21.99 8.84 -8.34
CA VAL A 98 22.28 9.94 -7.40
C VAL A 98 23.37 9.49 -6.44
N THR A 99 24.55 10.12 -6.51
CA THR A 99 25.66 9.86 -5.59
C THR A 99 25.52 10.74 -4.35
N PHE A 100 25.19 10.14 -3.21
CA PHE A 100 25.21 10.83 -1.93
C PHE A 100 26.60 10.73 -1.30
N GLN A 101 27.19 11.86 -0.95
CA GLN A 101 28.38 11.88 -0.10
C GLN A 101 27.94 11.88 1.36
N LEU A 102 27.95 10.70 1.99
CA LEU A 102 27.62 10.55 3.40
C LEU A 102 28.84 10.98 4.24
N THR A 103 28.81 12.17 4.84
CA THR A 103 29.72 12.51 5.94
C THR A 103 29.27 11.76 7.19
N GLN A 104 29.97 10.67 7.51
CA GLN A 104 29.73 9.87 8.70
C GLN A 104 29.94 10.71 9.97
N ARG A 105 28.89 10.87 10.78
CA ARG A 105 29.04 11.35 12.16
C ARG A 105 29.42 10.13 13.03
N PRO A 106 30.39 10.25 13.95
CA PRO A 106 30.81 9.10 14.77
C PRO A 106 29.68 8.60 15.66
N SER A 107 29.61 7.27 15.81
CA SER A 107 28.72 6.54 16.72
C SER A 107 28.87 7.05 18.15
N ASP A 108 27.76 7.45 18.76
CA ASP A 108 27.64 7.54 20.21
C ASP A 108 27.21 6.16 20.73
N GLU A 109 28.11 5.48 21.44
CA GLU A 109 27.84 4.20 22.08
C GLU A 109 26.99 4.44 23.33
N GLY A 110 25.67 4.38 23.15
CA GLY A 110 24.69 4.45 24.23
C GLY A 110 23.41 3.75 23.81
N ILE A 111 23.45 2.42 23.73
CA ILE A 111 22.26 1.59 23.48
C ILE A 111 21.32 1.73 24.68
N ASP A 112 20.36 2.64 24.58
CA ASP A 112 19.05 2.51 25.22
C ASP A 112 18.09 2.05 24.11
N GLU A 113 17.62 0.81 24.20
CA GLU A 113 16.76 0.17 23.17
C GLU A 113 15.32 0.72 23.21
N GLU A 114 15.14 2.02 23.40
CA GLU A 114 13.83 2.66 23.46
C GLU A 114 13.75 3.76 22.40
N GLU A 115 13.18 3.39 21.24
CA GLU A 115 12.69 4.25 20.15
C GLU A 115 13.28 5.67 20.11
N GLU A 116 14.38 5.85 19.38
CA GLU A 116 14.93 7.16 19.05
C GLU A 116 13.90 7.93 18.20
N ILE A 117 13.11 8.79 18.86
CA ILE A 117 12.19 9.72 18.20
C ILE A 117 13.06 10.73 17.43
N LEU A 118 12.98 10.69 16.10
CA LEU A 118 13.68 11.65 15.24
C LEU A 118 13.32 13.09 15.64
N PRO A 119 14.27 14.03 15.62
CA PRO A 119 13.98 15.44 15.84
C PRO A 119 12.85 15.90 14.93
N LEU A 120 11.81 16.49 15.53
CA LEU A 120 10.68 17.08 14.81
C LEU A 120 11.22 18.17 13.88
N TYR A 121 11.27 17.88 12.58
CA TYR A 121 11.57 18.87 11.55
C TYR A 121 10.42 19.88 11.54
N GLU A 122 10.68 21.06 12.08
CA GLU A 122 9.82 22.22 11.89
C GLU A 122 10.16 22.77 10.50
N PRO A 123 9.28 22.61 9.48
CA PRO A 123 9.54 23.21 8.19
C PRO A 123 9.66 24.73 8.41
N ALA A 124 10.80 25.29 8.02
CA ALA A 124 10.97 26.73 7.98
C ALA A 124 9.77 27.34 7.25
N ASP A 125 9.25 28.43 7.82
CA ASP A 125 8.18 29.26 7.26
C ASP A 125 8.54 29.64 5.82
N HIS A 126 8.11 28.82 4.87
CA HIS A 126 8.28 29.08 3.46
C HIS A 126 7.28 30.18 3.14
N GLY A 127 7.80 31.41 3.12
CA GLY A 127 7.09 32.61 2.70
C GLY A 127 6.13 32.27 1.57
N GLU A 128 4.86 32.49 1.86
CA GLU A 128 3.69 32.24 1.03
C GLU A 128 3.93 32.58 -0.44
N ALA A 129 4.33 31.56 -1.21
CA ALA A 129 4.41 31.64 -2.65
C ALA A 129 2.98 31.78 -3.18
N SER A 130 2.59 33.00 -3.54
CA SER A 130 1.31 33.31 -4.15
C SER A 130 1.20 32.58 -5.50
N MET A 131 0.48 31.46 -5.48
CA MET A 131 0.17 30.69 -6.69
C MET A 131 -0.95 31.42 -7.45
N PRO A 132 -0.79 31.72 -8.75
CA PRO A 132 -1.89 32.28 -9.53
C PRO A 132 -3.04 31.27 -9.59
N SER A 133 -4.23 31.67 -9.11
CA SER A 133 -5.41 30.80 -8.99
C SER A 133 -6.12 30.48 -10.32
N SER A 134 -5.50 30.80 -11.46
CA SER A 134 -6.12 30.66 -12.77
C SER A 134 -5.22 29.86 -13.72
N PRO A 135 -5.74 28.80 -14.36
CA PRO A 135 -5.03 28.16 -15.46
C PRO A 135 -4.84 29.15 -16.61
N PRO A 136 -3.73 29.06 -17.37
CA PRO A 136 -3.52 29.93 -18.54
C PRO A 136 -4.66 29.71 -19.54
N CYS A 137 -5.36 30.78 -19.90
CA CYS A 137 -6.39 30.73 -20.93
C CYS A 137 -5.74 30.34 -22.27
N LEU A 138 -6.09 29.17 -22.79
CA LEU A 138 -5.78 28.81 -24.17
C LEU A 138 -6.59 29.73 -25.10
N PRO A 139 -6.02 30.25 -26.20
CA PRO A 139 -6.81 30.90 -27.23
C PRO A 139 -7.85 29.87 -27.73
N HIS A 140 -9.12 30.27 -27.78
CA HIS A 140 -10.20 29.43 -28.26
C HIS A 140 -9.87 28.92 -29.67
N SER A 141 -9.44 27.67 -29.76
CA SER A 141 -9.38 26.95 -31.02
C SER A 141 -10.83 26.73 -31.46
N GLU A 142 -11.25 27.57 -32.39
CA GLU A 142 -12.48 27.43 -33.15
C GLU A 142 -12.64 25.97 -33.60
N SER A 143 -13.82 25.40 -33.34
CA SER A 143 -14.17 24.03 -33.72
C SER A 143 -13.93 23.84 -35.22
N SER A 144 -12.92 23.05 -35.60
CA SER A 144 -12.77 22.60 -36.97
C SER A 144 -13.79 21.50 -37.28
N PRO A 145 -14.48 21.53 -38.43
CA PRO A 145 -15.56 20.60 -38.73
C PRO A 145 -15.02 19.20 -39.00
N SER A 146 -15.85 18.21 -38.62
CA SER A 146 -15.71 16.77 -38.83
C SER A 146 -15.10 16.42 -40.19
N ARG A 147 -13.82 15.99 -40.20
CA ARG A 147 -13.25 15.28 -41.35
C ARG A 147 -13.70 13.83 -41.28
N HIS A 148 -14.64 13.48 -42.16
CA HIS A 148 -14.98 12.09 -42.47
C HIS A 148 -13.73 11.37 -43.00
N TYR A 149 -13.23 10.38 -42.27
CA TYR A 149 -12.29 9.40 -42.82
C TYR A 149 -13.08 8.26 -43.47
N PRO A 150 -12.77 7.83 -44.71
CA PRO A 150 -13.39 6.63 -45.28
C PRO A 150 -12.83 5.38 -44.59
N PRO A 151 -13.62 4.30 -44.44
CA PRO A 151 -13.14 3.08 -43.83
C PRO A 151 -12.08 2.40 -44.72
N PRO A 152 -11.06 1.75 -44.14
CA PRO A 152 -10.07 1.01 -44.92
C PRO A 152 -10.72 -0.20 -45.60
N ARG A 153 -10.48 -0.34 -46.90
CA ARG A 153 -10.89 -1.52 -47.69
C ARG A 153 -10.21 -2.78 -47.16
N ALA A 154 -10.99 -3.72 -46.65
CA ALA A 154 -10.52 -5.07 -46.35
C ALA A 154 -10.37 -5.86 -47.66
N HIS A 155 -9.13 -6.12 -48.08
CA HIS A 155 -8.82 -7.17 -49.05
C HIS A 155 -7.96 -8.22 -48.35
N PHE A 156 -8.63 -9.23 -47.76
CA PHE A 156 -8.02 -10.52 -47.50
C PHE A 156 -8.97 -11.60 -47.99
N ASN A 157 -8.64 -12.15 -49.16
CA ASN A 157 -9.19 -13.42 -49.62
C ASN A 157 -8.59 -14.51 -48.72
N ILE A 158 -9.34 -14.97 -47.71
CA ILE A 158 -8.98 -16.18 -46.98
C ILE A 158 -9.61 -17.34 -47.74
N SER A 159 -8.80 -18.05 -48.53
CA SER A 159 -9.18 -19.35 -49.05
C SER A 159 -9.24 -20.34 -47.89
N HIS A 160 -10.45 -20.81 -47.57
CA HIS A 160 -10.65 -21.83 -46.56
C HIS A 160 -10.20 -23.20 -47.11
N ASN A 161 -8.95 -23.58 -46.86
CA ASN A 161 -8.55 -24.98 -46.95
C ASN A 161 -8.88 -25.68 -45.63
N PHE A 162 -10.09 -26.24 -45.54
CA PHE A 162 -10.42 -27.20 -44.49
C PHE A 162 -9.60 -28.47 -44.70
N LYS A 163 -8.79 -28.85 -43.70
CA LYS A 163 -8.15 -30.17 -43.64
C LYS A 163 -8.39 -30.76 -42.25
N THR A 164 -9.41 -31.59 -42.13
CA THR A 164 -9.53 -32.62 -41.09
C THR A 164 -9.21 -33.95 -41.77
N PRO A 165 -8.43 -34.86 -41.16
CA PRO A 165 -9.05 -35.80 -40.22
C PRO A 165 -8.13 -36.26 -39.07
N TYR A 166 -8.71 -36.44 -37.88
CA TYR A 166 -8.16 -37.37 -36.89
C TYR A 166 -9.08 -38.60 -36.88
N GLU A 167 -8.67 -39.64 -37.61
CA GLU A 167 -9.26 -40.98 -37.48
C GLU A 167 -8.88 -41.56 -36.12
N LYS A 168 -9.89 -42.05 -35.38
CA LYS A 168 -9.70 -42.88 -34.19
C LYS A 168 -9.37 -44.31 -34.64
N SER A 169 -8.14 -44.76 -34.43
CA SER A 169 -7.81 -46.18 -34.57
C SER A 169 -8.34 -46.95 -33.35
N SER A 170 -9.32 -47.81 -33.60
CA SER A 170 -9.81 -48.78 -32.63
C SER A 170 -8.80 -49.94 -32.52
N GLY A 171 -8.00 -49.95 -31.47
CA GLY A 171 -7.19 -51.11 -31.09
C GLY A 171 -8.05 -52.17 -30.42
N LYS A 172 -8.37 -53.24 -31.16
CA LYS A 172 -8.85 -54.52 -30.59
C LYS A 172 -7.81 -55.07 -29.60
N LYS A 173 -8.24 -55.43 -28.40
CA LYS A 173 -7.46 -56.27 -27.48
C LYS A 173 -8.18 -57.59 -27.33
N GLU A 174 -7.63 -58.60 -28.00
CA GLU A 174 -7.92 -60.01 -27.82
C GLU A 174 -6.97 -60.53 -26.73
N ARG A 175 -7.45 -61.40 -25.83
CA ARG A 175 -6.77 -61.68 -24.56
C ARG A 175 -7.70 -62.19 -23.47
#